data_AF-A0A9K3NQ96-F1
#
_entry.id   AF-A0A9K3NQ96-F1
#
_cell.length_a   1.000
_cell.length_b   1.000
_cell.length_c   1.000
_cell.angle_alpha   90.00
_cell.angle_beta   90.00
_cell.angle_gamma   90.00
#
_symmetry.space_group_name_H-M   'P 1'
#
loop_
_entity.id
_entity.type
_entity.pdbx_description
1 polymer ?
#
loop_
_entity_poly.entity_id
_entity_poly.type
_entity_poly.pdbx_seq_one_letter_code
_entity_poly.pdbx_strand_id
1 'polypeptide(L)'
;MATSSLAFPSLHHHRNLDTPIIFQHRRATGVHLIKATKDSIPPLSATSADTAAATTTTTAAATNLPLRPIPGSYGIPFYQPLKDRFEYFYGPGGRDEYFKSRVHKFQSTVFRANMPPGPFISNNPNVVVLLDAKSFPTLFDVSKVEKKDLFTGTYMPSTELTGGHRVLSYLDPSEPKHGPLKNMVFFMLKSSIRRVLPEFETTYNELFDGLESEVAQKGKALFNDAGEQAAFRFLGRAYLETNPEETKIGKDGPKLISTWVLFNLGPLLRLGLPWFVEEPLLHTFRLPPALIKKNYNKLYEFFESFSSPIIKHAESLGISKEEAVHNILFTICFNTFGGIKILFPNTLKWIGRAGTNLHTQLAAEIRGAIKNHGGKVTMAAMEQMPLMKSVVYESLRIEPPVALQYGKAKRDMMIESHDAVFKVKEGEMLFGYQPFATKDPKVFDRPEEFVPDRFVGAGEELLKYVTWSNGPETEGPTVGNKQCAGKDFVVLITRLFVVELFRRYDSFDIEVAASPLGAKVTLTSLKRARM
;
A
#
# COMPACT_ATOMS: atom_id res chain seq x y z
N MET A 1 -22.17 -5.20 -47.91
CA MET A 1 -23.10 -4.05 -47.73
C MET A 1 -22.65 -3.33 -46.48
N ALA A 2 -21.81 -2.30 -46.67
CA ALA A 2 -22.20 -0.89 -46.54
C ALA A 2 -22.18 -0.41 -45.08
N THR A 3 -21.03 0.20 -44.78
CA THR A 3 -20.62 1.11 -43.70
C THR A 3 -21.68 2.01 -43.07
N SER A 4 -21.54 2.28 -41.77
CA SER A 4 -21.61 3.66 -41.23
C SER A 4 -20.94 3.78 -39.87
N SER A 5 -19.76 4.41 -39.86
CA SER A 5 -19.07 4.93 -38.68
C SER A 5 -19.65 6.29 -38.29
N LEU A 6 -19.94 6.51 -37.01
CA LEU A 6 -20.29 7.82 -36.48
C LEU A 6 -19.12 8.37 -35.65
N ALA A 7 -18.55 9.46 -36.15
CA ALA A 7 -17.54 10.28 -35.49
C ALA A 7 -18.23 11.40 -34.70
N PHE A 8 -17.73 11.69 -33.50
CA PHE A 8 -18.14 12.84 -32.70
C PHE A 8 -17.10 13.98 -32.86
N PRO A 9 -17.52 15.24 -33.06
CA PRO A 9 -16.61 16.35 -33.31
C PRO A 9 -15.96 16.89 -32.02
N SER A 10 -14.67 17.20 -32.14
CA SER A 10 -13.86 17.93 -31.17
C SER A 10 -14.23 19.42 -31.14
N LEU A 11 -14.51 19.95 -29.96
CA LEU A 11 -14.63 21.39 -29.72
C LEU A 11 -13.24 21.96 -29.42
N HIS A 12 -12.62 22.59 -30.42
CA HIS A 12 -11.49 23.47 -30.24
C HIS A 12 -11.97 24.83 -29.70
N HIS A 13 -11.50 25.21 -28.52
CA HIS A 13 -11.59 26.58 -28.05
C HIS A 13 -10.21 27.24 -28.18
N HIS A 14 -10.09 28.11 -29.18
CA HIS A 14 -9.01 29.08 -29.29
C HIS A 14 -9.13 30.09 -28.13
N ARG A 15 -8.08 30.20 -27.32
CA ARG A 15 -7.80 31.42 -26.56
C ARG A 15 -6.35 31.82 -26.83
N ASN A 16 -6.22 32.89 -27.62
CA ASN A 16 -5.02 33.70 -27.72
C ASN A 16 -4.80 34.43 -26.39
N LEU A 17 -3.64 34.26 -25.78
CA LEU A 17 -3.05 35.23 -24.85
C LEU A 17 -1.53 35.21 -25.06
N ASP A 18 -1.07 36.09 -25.94
CA ASP A 18 0.31 36.55 -25.99
C ASP A 18 0.53 37.58 -24.86
N THR A 19 1.34 37.25 -23.86
CA THR A 19 2.24 38.20 -23.19
C THR A 19 3.25 37.46 -22.29
N PRO A 20 4.56 37.69 -22.44
CA PRO A 20 5.57 37.07 -21.59
C PRO A 20 5.76 37.85 -20.28
N ILE A 21 5.44 37.24 -19.14
CA ILE A 21 5.82 37.77 -17.82
C ILE A 21 7.23 37.28 -17.50
N ILE A 22 8.20 38.19 -17.59
CA ILE A 22 9.59 38.01 -17.18
C ILE A 22 9.64 38.08 -15.64
N PHE A 23 9.85 36.96 -14.96
CA PHE A 23 10.25 36.95 -13.55
C PHE A 23 11.78 36.86 -13.44
N GLN A 24 12.42 38.00 -13.22
CA GLN A 24 13.82 38.07 -12.79
C GLN A 24 13.93 37.68 -11.31
N HIS A 25 14.38 36.45 -11.01
CA HIS A 25 14.84 36.11 -9.67
C HIS A 25 16.28 36.61 -9.47
N ARG A 26 16.43 37.75 -8.80
CA ARG A 26 17.70 38.16 -8.19
C ARG A 26 18.03 37.21 -7.04
N ARG A 27 19.11 36.44 -7.19
CA ARG A 27 19.83 35.78 -6.09
C ARG A 27 20.40 36.86 -5.16
N ALA A 28 19.97 36.86 -3.90
CA ALA A 28 20.69 37.49 -2.81
C ALA A 28 21.31 36.38 -1.94
N THR A 29 22.63 36.26 -2.05
CA THR A 29 23.48 35.40 -1.21
C THR A 29 23.65 36.06 0.16
N GLY A 30 23.05 35.49 1.19
CA GLY A 30 23.29 35.84 2.59
C GLY A 30 23.84 34.61 3.32
N VAL A 31 25.16 34.54 3.45
CA VAL A 31 25.86 33.52 4.26
C VAL A 31 25.85 34.00 5.71
N HIS A 32 25.11 33.34 6.59
CA HIS A 32 25.29 33.47 8.03
C HIS A 32 25.87 32.17 8.59
N LEU A 33 27.17 32.26 8.90
CA LEU A 33 27.95 31.29 9.66
C LEU A 33 27.46 31.31 11.12
N ILE A 34 26.96 30.19 11.65
CA ILE A 34 26.83 30.00 13.10
C ILE A 34 27.82 28.91 13.51
N LYS A 35 28.85 29.35 14.25
CA LYS A 35 29.85 28.50 14.88
C LYS A 35 29.22 27.74 16.05
N ALA A 36 29.54 26.45 16.15
CA ALA A 36 29.26 25.61 17.30
C ALA A 36 30.23 25.93 18.45
N THR A 37 29.72 25.95 19.68
CA THR A 37 30.53 25.83 20.90
C THR A 37 30.02 24.67 21.73
N LYS A 38 30.98 23.81 22.07
CA LYS A 38 30.90 22.62 22.92
C LYS A 38 30.91 23.03 24.41
N ASP A 39 30.43 22.09 25.22
CA ASP A 39 30.66 21.92 26.66
C ASP A 39 29.76 22.69 27.64
N SER A 40 28.82 21.96 28.26
CA SER A 40 28.81 21.73 29.72
C SER A 40 27.64 20.83 30.13
N ILE A 41 27.95 19.65 30.67
CA ILE A 41 27.03 18.74 31.37
C ILE A 41 27.07 19.09 32.86
N PRO A 42 25.93 19.31 33.53
CA PRO A 42 25.84 19.23 34.99
C PRO A 42 25.05 17.98 35.46
N PRO A 43 25.25 17.54 36.71
CA PRO A 43 25.02 16.16 37.14
C PRO A 43 23.58 15.85 37.55
N LEU A 44 23.26 14.56 37.47
CA LEU A 44 22.06 13.93 38.06
C LEU A 44 22.07 14.06 39.59
N SER A 45 21.04 14.68 40.16
CA SER A 45 20.62 14.44 41.54
C SER A 45 19.12 14.22 41.60
N ALA A 46 18.73 13.06 42.14
CA ALA A 46 17.37 12.73 42.49
C ALA A 46 16.93 13.55 43.71
N THR A 47 15.79 14.23 43.63
CA THR A 47 14.98 14.58 44.80
C THR A 47 13.51 14.61 44.41
N SER A 48 12.73 13.93 45.24
CA SER A 48 11.28 13.84 45.25
C SER A 48 10.67 15.17 45.68
N ALA A 49 9.68 15.67 44.95
CA ALA A 49 8.72 16.63 45.49
C ALA A 49 7.40 16.53 44.72
N ASP A 50 6.34 16.25 45.48
CA ASP A 50 4.95 16.39 45.08
C ASP A 50 4.71 17.74 44.40
N THR A 51 4.02 17.73 43.25
CA THR A 51 3.36 18.92 42.75
C THR A 51 2.03 18.53 42.15
N ALA A 52 0.99 19.15 42.70
CA ALA A 52 -0.41 18.98 42.37
C ALA A 52 -0.65 19.01 40.86
N ALA A 53 -1.48 18.06 40.40
CA ALA A 53 -1.93 17.97 39.02
C ALA A 53 -2.74 19.23 38.64
N ALA A 54 -2.07 20.19 37.99
CA ALA A 54 -2.74 21.21 37.22
C ALA A 54 -3.40 20.54 36.01
N THR A 55 -4.70 20.32 36.11
CA THR A 55 -5.52 19.78 35.02
C THR A 55 -5.68 20.86 33.95
N THR A 56 -4.73 20.97 33.03
CA THR A 56 -4.95 21.71 31.78
C THR A 56 -5.96 20.93 30.94
N THR A 57 -7.23 21.31 31.10
CA THR A 57 -8.30 20.98 30.16
C THR A 57 -7.99 21.68 28.85
N THR A 58 -7.37 20.97 27.91
CA THR A 58 -7.35 21.35 26.50
C THR A 58 -8.80 21.29 26.02
N THR A 59 -9.49 22.42 26.08
CA THR A 59 -10.75 22.65 25.40
C THR A 59 -10.46 22.52 23.91
N ALA A 60 -10.91 21.42 23.30
CA ALA A 60 -10.92 21.28 21.85
C ALA A 60 -11.66 22.50 21.27
N ALA A 61 -10.99 23.25 20.39
CA ALA A 61 -11.61 24.37 19.71
C ALA A 61 -12.92 23.87 19.07
N ALA A 62 -14.05 24.45 19.47
CA ALA A 62 -15.36 24.09 18.93
C ALA A 62 -15.34 24.33 17.43
N THR A 63 -15.64 23.30 16.64
CA THR A 63 -15.60 23.41 15.19
C THR A 63 -16.85 24.12 14.68
N ASN A 64 -16.65 25.12 13.81
CA ASN A 64 -17.74 25.90 13.20
C ASN A 64 -18.49 25.12 12.10
N LEU A 65 -18.26 23.81 11.97
CA LEU A 65 -18.87 22.98 10.94
C LEU A 65 -20.28 22.54 11.37
N PRO A 66 -21.27 22.53 10.46
CA PRO A 66 -22.62 22.10 10.79
C PRO A 66 -22.66 20.60 11.09
N LEU A 67 -23.38 20.22 12.15
CA LEU A 67 -23.75 18.83 12.40
C LEU A 67 -24.77 18.37 11.36
N ARG A 68 -24.47 17.28 10.64
CA ARG A 68 -25.37 16.69 9.64
C ARG A 68 -25.64 15.21 9.96
N PRO A 69 -26.85 14.70 9.66
CA PRO A 69 -27.06 13.26 9.62
C PRO A 69 -26.21 12.63 8.51
N ILE A 70 -25.71 11.40 8.73
CA ILE A 70 -24.97 10.67 7.70
C ILE A 70 -25.97 10.27 6.59
N PRO A 71 -25.81 10.75 5.34
CA PRO A 71 -26.71 10.42 4.25
C PRO A 71 -26.52 8.97 3.78
N GLY A 72 -27.46 8.48 2.98
CA GLY A 72 -27.47 7.10 2.47
C GLY A 72 -28.28 6.12 3.33
N SER A 73 -28.56 4.95 2.76
CA SER A 73 -29.34 3.88 3.39
C SER A 73 -28.81 2.52 2.93
N TYR A 74 -29.00 1.49 3.75
CA TYR A 74 -28.62 0.11 3.42
C TYR A 74 -29.67 -0.63 2.60
N GLY A 75 -30.84 -0.01 2.37
CA GLY A 75 -31.95 -0.57 1.60
C GLY A 75 -32.57 -1.83 2.23
N ILE A 76 -33.20 -2.65 1.39
CA ILE A 76 -33.88 -3.88 1.81
C ILE A 76 -32.82 -4.95 2.18
N PRO A 77 -32.88 -5.55 3.38
CA PRO A 77 -31.96 -6.61 3.79
C PRO A 77 -31.87 -7.73 2.75
N PHE A 78 -30.70 -8.37 2.64
CA PHE A 78 -30.36 -9.40 1.65
C PHE A 78 -30.33 -8.92 0.19
N TYR A 79 -31.39 -8.27 -0.30
CA TYR A 79 -31.51 -7.81 -1.69
C TYR A 79 -30.55 -6.65 -2.00
N GLN A 80 -30.55 -5.59 -1.19
CA GLN A 80 -29.77 -4.40 -1.48
C GLN A 80 -28.25 -4.66 -1.45
N PRO A 81 -27.68 -5.42 -0.49
CA PRO A 81 -26.26 -5.77 -0.53
C PRO A 81 -25.86 -6.54 -1.79
N LEU A 82 -26.72 -7.43 -2.31
CA LEU A 82 -26.47 -8.12 -3.58
C LEU A 82 -26.43 -7.11 -4.74
N LYS A 83 -27.42 -6.22 -4.82
CA LYS A 83 -27.47 -5.18 -5.86
C LYS A 83 -26.24 -4.26 -5.81
N ASP A 84 -25.87 -3.78 -4.62
CA ASP A 84 -24.71 -2.91 -4.43
C ASP A 84 -23.39 -3.63 -4.75
N ARG A 85 -23.26 -4.91 -4.39
CA ARG A 85 -22.12 -5.76 -4.77
C ARG A 85 -22.01 -5.93 -6.29
N PHE A 86 -23.13 -6.15 -6.97
CA PHE A 86 -23.17 -6.21 -8.43
C PHE A 86 -22.73 -4.90 -9.08
N GLU A 87 -23.21 -3.77 -8.57
CA GLU A 87 -22.80 -2.43 -9.04
C GLU A 87 -21.30 -2.21 -8.80
N TYR A 88 -20.80 -2.57 -7.61
CA TYR A 88 -19.39 -2.44 -7.25
C TYR A 88 -18.45 -3.22 -8.18
N PHE A 89 -18.77 -4.48 -8.50
CA PHE A 89 -17.91 -5.33 -9.33
C PHE A 89 -18.12 -5.14 -10.82
N TYR A 90 -19.36 -5.02 -11.28
CA TYR A 90 -19.72 -5.12 -12.70
C TYR A 90 -20.37 -3.86 -13.27
N GLY A 91 -20.68 -2.87 -12.44
CA GLY A 91 -21.18 -1.58 -12.90
C GLY A 91 -20.17 -0.85 -13.81
N PRO A 92 -20.63 0.01 -14.74
CA PRO A 92 -19.76 0.87 -15.51
C PRO A 92 -18.84 1.70 -14.59
N GLY A 93 -17.54 1.73 -14.87
CA GLY A 93 -16.54 2.39 -14.01
C GLY A 93 -16.17 1.63 -12.73
N GLY A 94 -16.84 0.52 -12.43
CA GLY A 94 -16.54 -0.37 -11.32
C GLY A 94 -16.56 0.32 -9.95
N ARG A 95 -15.64 -0.09 -9.08
CA ARG A 95 -15.51 0.40 -7.70
C ARG A 95 -15.36 1.91 -7.59
N ASP A 96 -14.58 2.54 -8.46
CA ASP A 96 -14.38 4.00 -8.37
C ASP A 96 -15.68 4.74 -8.62
N GLU A 97 -16.45 4.32 -9.62
CA GLU A 97 -17.74 4.92 -9.93
C GLU A 97 -18.81 4.58 -8.88
N TYR A 98 -18.75 3.40 -8.25
CA TYR A 98 -19.61 3.05 -7.12
C TYR A 98 -19.53 4.10 -5.99
N PHE A 99 -18.33 4.54 -5.64
CA PHE A 99 -18.13 5.59 -4.62
C PHE A 99 -18.37 6.99 -5.17
N LYS A 100 -17.84 7.32 -6.34
CA LYS A 100 -17.97 8.65 -6.96
C LYS A 100 -19.44 9.04 -7.17
N SER A 101 -20.25 8.14 -7.71
CA SER A 101 -21.67 8.38 -7.94
C SER A 101 -22.43 8.65 -6.62
N ARG A 102 -22.06 7.98 -5.52
CA ARG A 102 -22.64 8.19 -4.18
C ARG A 102 -22.19 9.52 -3.57
N VAL A 103 -20.94 9.95 -3.79
CA VAL A 103 -20.48 11.31 -3.42
C VAL A 103 -21.33 12.36 -4.12
N HIS A 104 -21.53 12.23 -5.44
CA HIS A 104 -22.36 13.16 -6.20
C HIS A 104 -23.84 13.12 -5.76
N LYS A 105 -24.40 11.94 -5.52
CA LYS A 105 -25.80 11.79 -5.10
C LYS A 105 -26.06 12.42 -3.74
N PHE A 106 -25.16 12.20 -2.78
CA PHE A 106 -25.35 12.65 -1.40
C PHE A 106 -24.71 14.00 -1.10
N GLN A 107 -23.93 14.54 -2.04
CA GLN A 107 -23.11 15.75 -1.85
C GLN A 107 -22.27 15.66 -0.57
N SER A 108 -21.69 14.48 -0.33
CA SER A 108 -20.96 14.15 0.90
C SER A 108 -19.88 13.12 0.64
N THR A 109 -18.71 13.30 1.26
CA THR A 109 -17.62 12.31 1.31
C THR A 109 -17.78 11.32 2.47
N VAL A 110 -18.80 11.50 3.31
CA VAL A 110 -19.19 10.60 4.39
C VAL A 110 -20.63 10.15 4.19
N PHE A 111 -20.86 8.84 4.02
CA PHE A 111 -22.20 8.30 3.75
C PHE A 111 -22.32 6.82 4.12
N ARG A 112 -23.55 6.32 4.22
CA ARG A 112 -23.87 4.90 4.45
C ARG A 112 -23.92 4.13 3.14
N ALA A 113 -23.29 2.95 3.10
CA ALA A 113 -23.35 2.05 1.96
C ALA A 113 -23.20 0.57 2.38
N ASN A 114 -23.57 -0.35 1.49
CA ASN A 114 -23.19 -1.75 1.61
C ASN A 114 -21.81 -1.97 0.97
N MET A 115 -21.04 -2.92 1.50
CA MET A 115 -19.76 -3.36 0.91
C MET A 115 -19.79 -4.88 0.65
N PRO A 116 -19.16 -5.35 -0.44
CA PRO A 116 -18.89 -6.78 -0.64
C PRO A 116 -18.14 -7.38 0.58
N PRO A 117 -18.31 -8.67 0.90
CA PRO A 117 -18.92 -9.72 0.05
C PRO A 117 -20.32 -10.20 0.49
N GLY A 118 -21.06 -9.47 1.34
CA GLY A 118 -22.35 -9.94 1.86
C GLY A 118 -23.31 -10.44 0.76
N PRO A 119 -24.24 -11.38 1.06
CA PRO A 119 -24.70 -11.74 2.42
C PRO A 119 -24.06 -12.99 3.05
N PHE A 120 -23.90 -14.12 2.36
CA PHE A 120 -23.55 -15.39 3.06
C PHE A 120 -22.11 -15.44 3.58
N ILE A 121 -21.20 -14.65 3.02
CA ILE A 121 -19.80 -14.59 3.45
C ILE A 121 -19.61 -13.58 4.59
N SER A 122 -20.37 -12.48 4.54
CA SER A 122 -20.38 -11.39 5.52
C SER A 122 -21.78 -11.17 6.08
N ASN A 123 -21.94 -11.45 7.37
CA ASN A 123 -23.21 -11.32 8.08
C ASN A 123 -23.71 -9.87 8.22
N ASN A 124 -22.85 -8.88 8.01
CA ASN A 124 -23.23 -7.47 8.06
C ASN A 124 -22.37 -6.65 7.06
N PRO A 125 -22.91 -6.35 5.86
CA PRO A 125 -22.20 -5.58 4.84
C PRO A 125 -22.26 -4.06 5.06
N ASN A 126 -22.97 -3.59 6.09
CA ASN A 126 -23.28 -2.19 6.30
C ASN A 126 -22.05 -1.42 6.83
N VAL A 127 -21.69 -0.32 6.17
CA VAL A 127 -20.58 0.54 6.59
C VAL A 127 -20.93 2.03 6.51
N VAL A 128 -20.23 2.83 7.31
CA VAL A 128 -20.08 4.27 7.09
C VAL A 128 -18.80 4.51 6.31
N VAL A 129 -18.94 4.99 5.08
CA VAL A 129 -17.85 5.27 4.14
C VAL A 129 -17.21 6.63 4.48
N LEU A 130 -15.88 6.70 4.44
CA LEU A 130 -15.04 7.88 4.65
C LEU A 130 -14.11 8.06 3.43
N LEU A 131 -14.32 9.12 2.63
CA LEU A 131 -13.62 9.30 1.34
C LEU A 131 -12.70 10.51 1.27
N ASP A 132 -12.67 11.37 2.29
CA ASP A 132 -11.85 12.57 2.30
C ASP A 132 -10.67 12.48 3.27
N ALA A 133 -9.62 13.25 3.00
CA ALA A 133 -8.39 13.25 3.77
C ALA A 133 -8.55 13.71 5.23
N LYS A 134 -9.67 14.36 5.58
CA LYS A 134 -9.95 14.84 6.93
C LYS A 134 -10.68 13.80 7.78
N SER A 135 -11.64 13.08 7.20
CA SER A 135 -12.39 12.03 7.91
C SER A 135 -11.62 10.71 7.99
N PHE A 136 -10.90 10.34 6.92
CA PHE A 136 -10.20 9.06 6.77
C PHE A 136 -9.22 8.70 7.91
N PRO A 137 -8.42 9.64 8.47
CA PRO A 137 -7.49 9.34 9.56
C PRO A 137 -8.12 8.78 10.85
N THR A 138 -9.45 8.90 11.02
CA THR A 138 -10.19 8.24 12.10
C THR A 138 -9.92 6.73 12.13
N LEU A 139 -9.65 6.11 10.98
CA LEU A 139 -9.37 4.67 10.84
C LEU A 139 -8.02 4.22 11.44
N PHE A 140 -7.14 5.18 11.77
CA PHE A 140 -5.83 4.93 12.38
C PHE A 140 -5.85 5.06 13.90
N ASP A 141 -6.80 5.83 14.44
CA ASP A 141 -6.91 6.11 15.87
C ASP A 141 -7.51 4.91 16.61
N VAL A 142 -6.65 4.01 17.09
CA VAL A 142 -7.04 2.79 17.80
C VAL A 142 -7.68 3.05 19.18
N SER A 143 -7.69 4.29 19.67
CA SER A 143 -8.49 4.71 20.82
C SER A 143 -9.97 4.92 20.46
N LYS A 144 -10.25 5.18 19.18
CA LYS A 144 -11.60 5.38 18.63
C LYS A 144 -12.14 4.16 17.90
N VAL A 145 -11.27 3.41 17.22
CA VAL A 145 -11.67 2.23 16.42
C VAL A 145 -11.01 0.95 16.90
N GLU A 146 -11.77 -0.15 16.89
CA GLU A 146 -11.30 -1.52 17.01
C GLU A 146 -10.85 -2.01 15.63
N LYS A 147 -9.76 -2.79 15.60
CA LYS A 147 -9.11 -3.32 14.40
C LYS A 147 -9.02 -4.85 14.43
N LYS A 148 -10.00 -5.49 15.07
CA LYS A 148 -10.14 -6.94 15.23
C LYS A 148 -10.88 -7.56 14.04
N ASP A 149 -10.32 -8.61 13.46
CA ASP A 149 -10.94 -9.49 12.45
C ASP A 149 -11.47 -8.80 11.19
N LEU A 150 -10.97 -7.59 10.91
CA LEU A 150 -11.45 -6.72 9.82
C LEU A 150 -10.37 -6.36 8.80
N PHE A 151 -9.25 -7.08 8.79
CA PHE A 151 -8.17 -6.87 7.83
C PHE A 151 -8.64 -7.04 6.38
N THR A 152 -9.65 -7.88 6.15
CA THR A 152 -10.32 -8.13 4.87
C THR A 152 -11.73 -7.53 4.82
N GLY A 153 -12.02 -6.55 5.68
CA GLY A 153 -13.28 -5.83 5.71
C GLY A 153 -14.36 -6.49 6.55
N THR A 154 -15.57 -6.62 6.00
CA THR A 154 -16.76 -7.09 6.73
C THR A 154 -16.82 -8.61 6.87
N TYR A 155 -15.77 -9.34 6.46
CA TYR A 155 -15.57 -10.76 6.72
C TYR A 155 -14.10 -11.03 7.04
N MET A 156 -13.86 -12.16 7.72
CA MET A 156 -12.54 -12.73 7.94
C MET A 156 -12.49 -14.12 7.26
N PRO A 157 -11.45 -14.45 6.47
CA PRO A 157 -11.20 -15.80 5.96
C PRO A 157 -11.18 -16.86 7.08
N SER A 158 -11.46 -18.12 6.74
CA SER A 158 -11.39 -19.20 7.73
C SER A 158 -9.96 -19.32 8.30
N THR A 159 -9.83 -19.52 9.61
CA THR A 159 -8.52 -19.78 10.23
C THR A 159 -7.91 -21.09 9.77
N GLU A 160 -8.69 -22.01 9.17
CA GLU A 160 -8.14 -23.20 8.50
C GLU A 160 -7.18 -22.85 7.34
N LEU A 161 -7.31 -21.66 6.76
CA LEU A 161 -6.38 -21.16 5.74
C LEU A 161 -5.07 -20.62 6.33
N THR A 162 -4.98 -20.54 7.66
CA THR A 162 -3.84 -20.00 8.41
C THR A 162 -3.44 -20.92 9.56
N GLY A 163 -3.61 -22.23 9.38
CA GLY A 163 -3.19 -23.25 10.36
C GLY A 163 -4.00 -23.26 11.66
N GLY A 164 -5.22 -22.74 11.65
CA GLY A 164 -6.06 -22.58 12.84
C GLY A 164 -5.81 -21.30 13.64
N HIS A 165 -4.85 -20.46 13.22
CA HIS A 165 -4.49 -19.24 13.96
C HIS A 165 -5.15 -17.97 13.40
N ARG A 166 -5.56 -17.08 14.30
CA ARG A 166 -5.82 -15.66 13.96
C ARG A 166 -4.49 -14.93 13.90
N VAL A 167 -3.95 -14.77 12.70
CA VAL A 167 -2.63 -14.15 12.47
C VAL A 167 -2.62 -12.66 12.79
N LEU A 168 -1.42 -12.11 13.03
CA LEU A 168 -1.16 -10.72 13.46
C LEU A 168 -2.02 -9.65 12.76
N SER A 169 -2.21 -9.78 11.44
CA SER A 169 -2.97 -8.80 10.65
C SER A 169 -4.41 -8.63 11.15
N TYR A 170 -5.03 -9.66 11.73
CA TYR A 170 -6.40 -9.65 12.26
C TYR A 170 -6.51 -9.30 13.76
N LEU A 171 -5.38 -9.15 14.47
CA LEU A 171 -5.41 -8.89 15.91
C LEU A 171 -5.56 -7.40 16.22
N ASP A 172 -6.43 -7.03 17.14
CA ASP A 172 -6.46 -5.66 17.69
C ASP A 172 -5.23 -5.42 18.58
N PRO A 173 -4.69 -4.19 18.68
CA PRO A 173 -3.60 -3.89 19.61
C PRO A 173 -3.90 -4.19 21.08
N SER A 174 -5.18 -4.27 21.48
CA SER A 174 -5.56 -4.68 22.83
C SER A 174 -5.35 -6.19 23.09
N GLU A 175 -5.13 -7.00 22.06
CA GLU A 175 -4.94 -8.44 22.21
C GLU A 175 -3.50 -8.76 22.64
N PRO A 176 -3.28 -9.59 23.68
CA PRO A 176 -1.94 -9.86 24.23
C PRO A 176 -0.92 -10.39 23.22
N LYS A 177 -1.38 -11.07 22.16
CA LYS A 177 -0.50 -11.62 21.10
C LYS A 177 -0.10 -10.59 20.04
N HIS A 178 -0.80 -9.47 19.90
CA HIS A 178 -0.50 -8.47 18.86
C HIS A 178 0.92 -7.91 19.02
N GLY A 179 1.26 -7.44 20.23
CA GLY A 179 2.58 -6.89 20.52
C GLY A 179 3.74 -7.86 20.26
N PRO A 180 3.75 -9.07 20.86
CA PRO A 180 4.75 -10.10 20.62
C PRO A 180 4.90 -10.46 19.14
N LEU A 181 3.80 -10.72 18.41
CA LEU A 181 3.87 -11.07 17.00
C LEU A 181 4.39 -9.91 16.13
N LYS A 182 4.03 -8.66 16.44
CA LYS A 182 4.56 -7.50 15.73
C LYS A 182 6.04 -7.27 16.02
N ASN A 183 6.49 -7.51 17.25
CA ASN A 183 7.91 -7.51 17.60
C ASN A 183 8.71 -8.60 16.89
N MET A 184 8.14 -9.80 16.70
CA MET A 184 8.74 -10.84 15.86
C MET A 184 8.97 -10.35 14.43
N VAL A 185 8.01 -9.64 13.83
CA VAL A 185 8.17 -9.04 12.50
C VAL A 185 9.24 -7.94 12.50
N PHE A 186 9.28 -7.07 13.51
CA PHE A 186 10.35 -6.07 13.63
C PHE A 186 11.73 -6.71 13.73
N PHE A 187 11.87 -7.82 14.46
CA PHE A 187 13.11 -8.60 14.51
C PHE A 187 13.49 -9.18 13.15
N MET A 188 12.54 -9.78 12.43
CA MET A 188 12.77 -10.31 11.07
C MET A 188 13.29 -9.22 10.12
N LEU A 189 12.66 -8.04 10.14
CA LEU A 189 13.09 -6.90 9.32
C LEU A 189 14.50 -6.43 9.70
N LYS A 190 14.74 -6.20 11.00
CA LYS A 190 16.02 -5.72 11.52
C LYS A 190 17.17 -6.70 11.24
N SER A 191 16.94 -7.99 11.41
CA SER A 191 17.96 -9.03 11.20
C SER A 191 18.35 -9.17 9.72
N SER A 192 17.49 -8.77 8.80
CA SER A 192 17.75 -8.80 7.35
C SER A 192 18.54 -7.61 6.79
N ILE A 193 18.72 -6.53 7.57
CA ILE A 193 19.16 -5.21 7.05
C ILE A 193 20.45 -5.24 6.22
N ARG A 194 21.41 -6.10 6.56
CA ARG A 194 22.69 -6.23 5.85
C ARG A 194 22.58 -6.96 4.51
N ARG A 195 21.51 -7.72 4.30
CA ARG A 195 21.25 -8.52 3.09
C ARG A 195 20.31 -7.83 2.11
N VAL A 196 19.43 -6.95 2.58
CA VAL A 196 18.41 -6.31 1.73
C VAL A 196 19.01 -5.70 0.47
N LEU A 197 20.02 -4.83 0.59
CA LEU A 197 20.65 -4.18 -0.57
C LEU A 197 21.33 -5.19 -1.53
N PRO A 198 22.31 -6.00 -1.09
CA PRO A 198 23.03 -6.89 -2.01
C PRO A 198 22.13 -7.98 -2.63
N GLU A 199 21.17 -8.52 -1.87
CA GLU A 199 20.24 -9.52 -2.41
C GLU A 199 19.22 -8.91 -3.37
N PHE A 200 18.78 -7.66 -3.11
CA PHE A 200 17.93 -6.95 -4.06
C PHE A 200 18.68 -6.68 -5.37
N GLU A 201 19.88 -6.12 -5.30
CA GLU A 201 20.71 -5.86 -6.48
C GLU A 201 20.95 -7.14 -7.29
N THR A 202 21.34 -8.24 -6.63
CA THR A 202 21.58 -9.53 -7.29
C THR A 202 20.31 -10.04 -7.98
N THR A 203 19.20 -10.13 -7.24
CA THR A 203 17.96 -10.73 -7.75
C THR A 203 17.30 -9.90 -8.85
N TYR A 204 17.33 -8.57 -8.74
CA TYR A 204 16.70 -7.71 -9.75
C TYR A 204 17.57 -7.52 -10.99
N ASN A 205 18.91 -7.67 -10.90
CA ASN A 205 19.74 -7.77 -12.09
C ASN A 205 19.46 -9.06 -12.88
N GLU A 206 19.32 -10.22 -12.20
CA GLU A 206 18.89 -11.47 -12.84
C GLU A 206 17.52 -11.32 -13.54
N LEU A 207 16.56 -10.61 -12.90
CA LEU A 207 15.26 -10.29 -13.49
C LEU A 207 15.44 -9.48 -14.78
N PHE A 208 16.22 -8.41 -14.72
CA PHE A 208 16.43 -7.53 -15.86
C PHE A 208 17.17 -8.20 -17.01
N ASP A 209 18.15 -9.07 -16.76
CA ASP A 209 18.79 -9.90 -17.78
C ASP A 209 17.76 -10.78 -18.51
N GLY A 210 16.83 -11.38 -17.77
CA GLY A 210 15.75 -12.19 -18.33
C GLY A 210 14.76 -11.38 -19.16
N LEU A 211 14.34 -10.21 -18.68
CA LEU A 211 13.42 -9.33 -19.39
C LEU A 211 14.03 -8.77 -20.67
N GLU A 212 15.31 -8.38 -20.66
CA GLU A 212 16.02 -7.96 -21.86
C GLU A 212 16.11 -9.06 -22.91
N SER A 213 16.45 -10.28 -22.47
CA SER A 213 16.52 -11.44 -23.34
C SER A 213 15.17 -11.72 -24.00
N GLU A 214 14.08 -11.61 -23.24
CA GLU A 214 12.73 -11.81 -23.76
C GLU A 214 12.28 -10.69 -24.71
N VAL A 215 12.58 -9.42 -24.40
CA VAL A 215 12.31 -8.29 -25.32
C VAL A 215 13.10 -8.46 -26.62
N ALA A 216 14.38 -8.84 -26.55
CA ALA A 216 15.21 -9.04 -27.74
C ALA A 216 14.68 -10.19 -28.64
N GLN A 217 14.13 -11.25 -28.04
CA GLN A 217 13.63 -12.41 -28.77
C GLN A 217 12.19 -12.22 -29.30
N LYS A 218 11.33 -11.55 -28.54
CA LYS A 218 9.87 -11.51 -28.79
C LYS A 218 9.33 -10.10 -29.05
N GLY A 219 10.17 -9.07 -28.97
CA GLY A 219 9.79 -7.66 -29.05
C GLY A 219 9.07 -7.11 -27.80
N LYS A 220 8.78 -7.97 -26.81
CA LYS A 220 8.11 -7.59 -25.56
C LYS A 220 8.33 -8.62 -24.46
N ALA A 221 8.26 -8.21 -23.20
CA ALA A 221 8.36 -9.08 -22.03
C ALA A 221 7.30 -8.75 -20.96
N LEU A 222 6.62 -9.77 -20.44
CA LEU A 222 5.64 -9.58 -19.37
C LEU A 222 6.36 -9.43 -18.03
N PHE A 223 6.19 -8.28 -17.37
CA PHE A 223 6.87 -8.00 -16.10
C PHE A 223 6.32 -8.85 -14.94
N ASN A 224 4.99 -9.05 -14.90
CA ASN A 224 4.31 -9.63 -13.73
C ASN A 224 4.88 -11.01 -13.31
N ASP A 225 4.89 -12.00 -14.19
CA ASP A 225 5.27 -13.38 -13.82
C ASP A 225 6.76 -13.47 -13.42
N ALA A 226 7.64 -12.81 -14.19
CA ALA A 226 9.08 -12.76 -13.89
C ALA A 226 9.36 -11.97 -12.60
N GLY A 227 8.65 -10.85 -12.41
CA GLY A 227 8.73 -10.01 -11.23
C GLY A 227 8.24 -10.71 -9.97
N GLU A 228 7.18 -11.52 -10.06
CA GLU A 228 6.71 -12.35 -8.94
C GLU A 228 7.78 -13.39 -8.54
N GLN A 229 8.42 -14.06 -9.50
CA GLN A 229 9.52 -14.97 -9.17
C GLN A 229 10.70 -14.25 -8.52
N ALA A 230 11.12 -13.11 -9.07
CA ALA A 230 12.17 -12.29 -8.49
C ALA A 230 11.81 -11.81 -7.08
N ALA A 231 10.55 -11.41 -6.84
CA ALA A 231 10.10 -11.00 -5.52
C ALA A 231 10.23 -12.15 -4.51
N PHE A 232 9.73 -13.35 -4.81
CA PHE A 232 9.83 -14.47 -3.88
C PHE A 232 11.29 -14.91 -3.64
N ARG A 233 12.12 -14.91 -4.70
CA ARG A 233 13.55 -15.19 -4.61
C ARG A 233 14.28 -14.18 -3.69
N PHE A 234 14.02 -12.88 -3.89
CA PHE A 234 14.56 -11.82 -3.06
C PHE A 234 14.15 -11.98 -1.59
N LEU A 235 12.87 -12.24 -1.31
CA LEU A 235 12.39 -12.39 0.06
C LEU A 235 13.01 -13.62 0.76
N GLY A 236 13.19 -14.73 0.05
CA GLY A 236 13.93 -15.89 0.57
C GLY A 236 15.38 -15.54 0.91
N ARG A 237 16.10 -14.90 -0.01
CA ARG A 237 17.51 -14.53 0.19
C ARG A 237 17.68 -13.51 1.32
N ALA A 238 16.86 -12.46 1.34
CA ALA A 238 16.97 -11.39 2.32
C ALA A 238 16.51 -11.80 3.72
N TYR A 239 15.33 -12.40 3.87
CA TYR A 239 14.77 -12.74 5.18
C TYR A 239 15.28 -14.06 5.73
N LEU A 240 15.49 -15.06 4.88
CA LEU A 240 15.70 -16.45 5.30
C LEU A 240 17.09 -16.98 4.94
N GLU A 241 17.94 -16.18 4.28
CA GLU A 241 19.29 -16.59 3.86
C GLU A 241 19.27 -17.86 2.99
N THR A 242 18.21 -18.01 2.18
CA THR A 242 18.02 -19.17 1.31
C THR A 242 17.55 -18.74 -0.07
N ASN A 243 18.02 -19.40 -1.12
CA ASN A 243 17.42 -19.26 -2.44
C ASN A 243 16.24 -20.25 -2.56
N PRO A 244 14.97 -19.80 -2.59
CA PRO A 244 13.83 -20.73 -2.61
C PRO A 244 13.87 -21.68 -3.82
N GLU A 245 14.41 -21.23 -4.94
CA GLU A 245 14.50 -22.01 -6.18
C GLU A 245 15.43 -23.24 -6.07
N GLU A 246 16.33 -23.25 -5.09
CA GLU A 246 17.25 -24.36 -4.79
C GLU A 246 16.68 -25.33 -3.74
N THR A 247 15.47 -25.06 -3.24
CA THR A 247 14.79 -25.92 -2.26
C THR A 247 13.68 -26.74 -2.90
N LYS A 248 12.98 -27.56 -2.11
CA LYS A 248 11.82 -28.35 -2.58
C LYS A 248 10.68 -27.51 -3.14
N ILE A 249 10.58 -26.22 -2.78
CA ILE A 249 9.56 -25.34 -3.34
C ILE A 249 9.87 -24.94 -4.79
N GLY A 250 11.15 -24.96 -5.18
CA GLY A 250 11.62 -24.58 -6.51
C GLY A 250 11.01 -23.26 -6.98
N LYS A 251 10.48 -23.26 -8.20
CA LYS A 251 9.79 -22.13 -8.83
C LYS A 251 8.28 -22.10 -8.56
N ASP A 252 7.75 -22.98 -7.70
CA ASP A 252 6.31 -23.05 -7.43
C ASP A 252 5.80 -21.96 -6.47
N GLY A 253 6.70 -21.27 -5.75
CA GLY A 253 6.36 -20.29 -4.69
C GLY A 253 5.25 -19.31 -5.08
N PRO A 254 5.42 -18.46 -6.11
CA PRO A 254 4.40 -17.51 -6.54
C PRO A 254 3.03 -18.14 -6.88
N LYS A 255 3.03 -19.33 -7.50
CA LYS A 255 1.80 -20.04 -7.84
C LYS A 255 1.08 -20.57 -6.61
N LEU A 256 1.83 -21.15 -5.66
CA LEU A 256 1.28 -21.62 -4.39
C LEU A 256 0.67 -20.46 -3.61
N ILE A 257 1.40 -19.34 -3.52
CA ILE A 257 0.94 -18.13 -2.82
C ILE A 257 -0.31 -17.56 -3.50
N SER A 258 -0.28 -17.35 -4.81
CA SER A 258 -1.41 -16.76 -5.55
C SER A 258 -2.68 -17.61 -5.43
N THR A 259 -2.55 -18.94 -5.46
CA THR A 259 -3.70 -19.84 -5.27
C THR A 259 -4.23 -19.75 -3.83
N TRP A 260 -3.36 -19.73 -2.82
CA TRP A 260 -3.77 -19.56 -1.42
C TRP A 260 -4.41 -18.18 -1.15
N VAL A 261 -3.87 -17.11 -1.72
CA VAL A 261 -4.43 -15.76 -1.64
C VAL A 261 -5.82 -15.71 -2.27
N LEU A 262 -6.06 -16.40 -3.40
CA LEU A 262 -7.40 -16.49 -3.99
C LEU A 262 -8.41 -17.14 -3.04
N PHE A 263 -8.03 -18.15 -2.27
CA PHE A 263 -8.92 -18.75 -1.27
C PHE A 263 -9.25 -17.81 -0.10
N ASN A 264 -8.35 -16.87 0.21
CA ASN A 264 -8.59 -15.85 1.22
C ASN A 264 -9.42 -14.68 0.68
N LEU A 265 -9.06 -14.18 -0.50
CA LEU A 265 -9.54 -12.90 -1.05
C LEU A 265 -10.54 -13.02 -2.19
N GLY A 266 -10.82 -14.22 -2.70
CA GLY A 266 -11.82 -14.45 -3.76
C GLY A 266 -13.13 -13.66 -3.58
N PRO A 267 -13.69 -13.54 -2.37
CA PRO A 267 -14.91 -12.73 -2.14
C PRO A 267 -14.78 -11.24 -2.46
N LEU A 268 -13.55 -10.71 -2.58
CA LEU A 268 -13.23 -9.31 -2.83
C LEU A 268 -12.62 -9.06 -4.22
N LEU A 269 -12.39 -10.11 -5.02
CA LEU A 269 -11.63 -10.03 -6.27
C LEU A 269 -12.52 -10.26 -7.48
N ARG A 270 -12.36 -9.40 -8.49
CA ARG A 270 -12.87 -9.63 -9.84
C ARG A 270 -11.77 -10.28 -10.69
N LEU A 271 -11.99 -11.51 -11.13
CA LEU A 271 -11.02 -12.25 -11.96
C LEU A 271 -11.15 -11.95 -13.46
N GLY A 272 -12.23 -11.28 -13.86
CA GLY A 272 -12.53 -10.94 -15.25
C GLY A 272 -13.41 -11.97 -15.96
N LEU A 273 -13.96 -12.95 -15.23
CA LEU A 273 -14.95 -13.89 -15.75
C LEU A 273 -16.33 -13.19 -15.85
N PRO A 274 -17.26 -13.74 -16.65
CA PRO A 274 -18.64 -13.26 -16.64
C PRO A 274 -19.26 -13.34 -15.24
N TRP A 275 -20.07 -12.34 -14.87
CA TRP A 275 -20.68 -12.24 -13.54
C TRP A 275 -21.46 -13.51 -13.14
N PHE A 276 -22.10 -14.18 -14.09
CA PHE A 276 -22.88 -15.39 -13.85
C PHE A 276 -22.01 -16.62 -13.53
N VAL A 277 -20.69 -16.52 -13.69
CA VAL A 277 -19.70 -17.50 -13.22
C VAL A 277 -19.07 -17.03 -11.90
N GLU A 278 -18.65 -15.78 -11.83
CA GLU A 278 -17.96 -15.21 -10.65
C GLU A 278 -18.84 -15.13 -9.41
N GLU A 279 -20.09 -14.67 -9.53
CA GLU A 279 -21.00 -14.51 -8.40
C GLU A 279 -21.24 -15.82 -7.63
N PRO A 280 -21.68 -16.93 -8.27
CA PRO A 280 -21.90 -18.18 -7.55
C PRO A 280 -20.59 -18.82 -7.07
N LEU A 281 -19.49 -18.66 -7.80
CA LEU A 281 -18.22 -19.34 -7.50
C LEU A 281 -17.42 -18.66 -6.38
N LEU A 282 -17.31 -17.33 -6.38
CA LEU A 282 -16.39 -16.59 -5.52
C LEU A 282 -17.09 -15.63 -4.55
N HIS A 283 -18.20 -15.03 -4.94
CA HIS A 283 -18.83 -13.97 -4.16
C HIS A 283 -20.02 -14.45 -3.31
N THR A 284 -20.48 -15.69 -3.49
CA THR A 284 -21.63 -16.22 -2.73
C THR A 284 -21.20 -17.09 -1.56
N PHE A 285 -20.24 -18.00 -1.75
CA PHE A 285 -19.75 -18.88 -0.68
C PHE A 285 -18.22 -18.86 -0.60
N ARG A 286 -17.70 -19.20 0.59
CA ARG A 286 -16.25 -19.33 0.80
C ARG A 286 -15.74 -20.57 0.07
N LEU A 287 -14.61 -20.45 -0.61
CA LEU A 287 -13.92 -21.61 -1.16
C LEU A 287 -13.48 -22.56 -0.03
N PRO A 288 -13.72 -23.89 -0.14
CA PRO A 288 -13.41 -24.83 0.95
C PRO A 288 -11.90 -24.90 1.27
N PRO A 289 -11.44 -24.57 2.48
CA PRO A 289 -10.02 -24.57 2.83
C PRO A 289 -9.31 -25.91 2.62
N ALA A 290 -10.05 -27.02 2.74
CA ALA A 290 -9.52 -28.37 2.49
C ALA A 290 -8.89 -28.54 1.10
N LEU A 291 -9.38 -27.82 0.07
CA LEU A 291 -8.87 -27.92 -1.30
C LEU A 291 -7.48 -27.31 -1.47
N ILE A 292 -7.06 -26.40 -0.58
CA ILE A 292 -5.75 -25.74 -0.66
C ILE A 292 -4.75 -26.21 0.40
N LYS A 293 -5.17 -27.06 1.33
CA LYS A 293 -4.36 -27.53 2.47
C LYS A 293 -3.00 -28.09 2.04
N LYS A 294 -2.94 -28.92 1.00
CA LYS A 294 -1.69 -29.49 0.48
C LYS A 294 -0.72 -28.41 -0.02
N ASN A 295 -1.22 -27.39 -0.70
CA ASN A 295 -0.40 -26.28 -1.21
C ASN A 295 0.09 -25.39 -0.07
N TYR A 296 -0.76 -25.12 0.92
CA TYR A 296 -0.38 -24.39 2.12
C TYR A 296 0.68 -25.13 2.94
N ASN A 297 0.57 -26.46 3.07
CA ASN A 297 1.57 -27.27 3.77
C ASN A 297 2.97 -27.19 3.10
N LYS A 298 3.04 -27.17 1.77
CA LYS A 298 4.32 -26.95 1.07
C LYS A 298 4.98 -25.62 1.46
N LEU A 299 4.18 -24.55 1.58
CA LEU A 299 4.68 -23.26 2.06
C LEU A 299 5.10 -23.34 3.53
N TYR A 300 4.29 -23.97 4.38
CA TYR A 300 4.59 -24.15 5.80
C TYR A 300 5.92 -24.88 6.02
N GLU A 301 6.13 -26.03 5.36
CA GLU A 301 7.37 -26.82 5.46
C GLU A 301 8.60 -26.02 5.04
N PHE A 302 8.46 -25.18 4.00
CA PHE A 302 9.52 -24.27 3.58
C PHE A 302 9.86 -23.24 4.68
N PHE A 303 8.87 -22.51 5.20
CA PHE A 303 9.13 -21.50 6.24
C PHE A 303 9.60 -22.13 7.56
N GLU A 304 9.08 -23.29 7.94
CA GLU A 304 9.54 -24.03 9.11
C GLU A 304 11.04 -24.37 9.00
N SER A 305 11.48 -24.81 7.82
CA SER A 305 12.87 -25.23 7.59
C SER A 305 13.86 -24.06 7.60
N PHE A 306 13.47 -22.90 7.07
CA PHE A 306 14.41 -21.80 6.80
C PHE A 306 14.24 -20.56 7.70
N SER A 307 13.29 -20.54 8.63
CA SER A 307 13.04 -19.38 9.50
C SER A 307 13.60 -19.52 10.93
N SER A 308 14.55 -20.43 11.15
CA SER A 308 15.05 -20.79 12.49
C SER A 308 15.42 -19.60 13.40
N PRO A 309 16.15 -18.56 12.94
CA PRO A 309 16.47 -17.42 13.80
C PRO A 309 15.22 -16.63 14.24
N ILE A 310 14.22 -16.50 13.36
CA ILE A 310 12.97 -15.78 13.63
C ILE A 310 12.11 -16.57 14.59
N ILE A 311 12.02 -17.90 14.40
CA ILE A 311 11.30 -18.82 15.27
C ILE A 311 11.87 -18.77 16.70
N LYS A 312 13.20 -18.86 16.86
CA LYS A 312 13.85 -18.77 18.18
C LYS A 312 13.55 -17.45 18.89
N HIS A 313 13.52 -16.35 18.14
CA HIS A 313 13.12 -15.06 18.72
C HIS A 313 11.64 -15.05 19.12
N ALA A 314 10.75 -15.62 18.31
CA ALA A 314 9.34 -15.74 18.63
C ALA A 314 9.11 -16.57 19.92
N GLU A 315 9.84 -17.66 20.10
CA GLU A 315 9.80 -18.47 21.34
C GLU A 315 10.23 -17.66 22.56
N SER A 316 11.25 -16.80 22.44
CA SER A 316 11.65 -15.88 23.52
C SER A 316 10.59 -14.83 23.88
N LEU A 317 9.62 -14.59 22.98
CA LEU A 317 8.47 -13.72 23.20
C LEU A 317 7.22 -14.50 23.66
N GLY A 318 7.35 -15.80 23.94
CA GLY A 318 6.24 -16.67 24.38
C GLY A 318 5.31 -17.15 23.25
N ILE A 319 5.74 -17.09 22.00
CA ILE A 319 4.99 -17.58 20.84
C ILE A 319 5.46 -19.01 20.53
N SER A 320 4.54 -19.95 20.35
CA SER A 320 4.91 -21.32 19.98
C SER A 320 5.54 -21.36 18.58
N LYS A 321 6.43 -22.32 18.34
CA LYS A 321 7.02 -22.54 17.01
C LYS A 321 5.97 -22.60 15.90
N GLU A 322 4.90 -23.37 16.09
CA GLU A 322 3.81 -23.53 15.12
C GLU A 322 3.15 -22.19 14.79
N GLU A 323 2.75 -21.43 15.81
CA GLU A 323 2.12 -20.12 15.62
C GLU A 323 3.08 -19.11 14.96
N ALA A 324 4.37 -19.17 15.31
CA ALA A 324 5.41 -18.34 14.70
C ALA A 324 5.54 -18.64 13.20
N VAL A 325 5.62 -19.90 12.79
CA VAL A 325 5.75 -20.28 11.37
C VAL A 325 4.55 -19.80 10.56
N HIS A 326 3.32 -19.95 11.06
CA HIS A 326 2.14 -19.45 10.38
C HIS A 326 2.13 -17.92 10.22
N ASN A 327 2.58 -17.18 11.24
CA ASN A 327 2.68 -15.73 11.15
C ASN A 327 3.83 -15.26 10.24
N ILE A 328 4.96 -15.98 10.20
CA ILE A 328 6.06 -15.71 9.27
C ILE A 328 5.59 -15.94 7.82
N LEU A 329 4.96 -17.08 7.55
CA LEU A 329 4.36 -17.41 6.25
C LEU A 329 3.39 -16.30 5.82
N PHE A 330 2.46 -15.91 6.69
CA PHE A 330 1.49 -14.86 6.36
C PHE A 330 2.17 -13.51 6.09
N THR A 331 3.16 -13.13 6.91
CA THR A 331 3.90 -11.88 6.75
C THR A 331 4.67 -11.83 5.43
N ILE A 332 5.36 -12.91 5.06
CA ILE A 332 6.17 -12.95 3.85
C ILE A 332 5.29 -13.12 2.60
N CYS A 333 4.34 -14.07 2.60
CA CYS A 333 3.53 -14.39 1.43
C CYS A 333 2.36 -13.44 1.19
N PHE A 334 1.60 -13.11 2.24
CA PHE A 334 0.40 -12.30 2.11
C PHE A 334 0.73 -10.82 2.15
N ASN A 335 1.40 -10.37 3.23
CA ASN A 335 1.66 -8.95 3.43
C ASN A 335 2.75 -8.43 2.48
N THR A 336 3.90 -9.10 2.42
CA THR A 336 5.07 -8.60 1.68
C THR A 336 4.99 -8.93 0.20
N PHE A 337 4.96 -10.21 -0.17
CA PHE A 337 4.89 -10.65 -1.56
C PHE A 337 3.62 -10.15 -2.26
N GLY A 338 2.45 -10.25 -1.61
CA GLY A 338 1.20 -9.68 -2.12
C GLY A 338 1.28 -8.16 -2.35
N GLY A 339 1.94 -7.42 -1.45
CA GLY A 339 2.21 -5.99 -1.61
C GLY A 339 3.11 -5.69 -2.80
N ILE A 340 4.24 -6.39 -2.95
CA ILE A 340 5.18 -6.24 -4.09
C ILE A 340 4.49 -6.55 -5.42
N LYS A 341 3.70 -7.64 -5.47
CA LYS A 341 2.93 -8.08 -6.64
C LYS A 341 2.01 -6.99 -7.19
N ILE A 342 1.56 -6.05 -6.36
CA ILE A 342 0.76 -4.89 -6.77
C ILE A 342 1.64 -3.67 -7.01
N LEU A 343 2.49 -3.32 -6.04
CA LEU A 343 3.21 -2.06 -6.01
C LEU A 343 4.25 -1.93 -7.12
N PHE A 344 5.01 -2.99 -7.42
CA PHE A 344 6.10 -2.91 -8.39
C PHE A 344 5.59 -2.74 -9.82
N PRO A 345 4.60 -3.52 -10.30
CA PRO A 345 3.96 -3.24 -11.58
C PRO A 345 3.30 -1.86 -11.62
N ASN A 346 2.65 -1.41 -10.56
CA ASN A 346 2.02 -0.08 -10.53
C ASN A 346 3.05 1.05 -10.59
N THR A 347 4.18 0.92 -9.91
CA THR A 347 5.28 1.89 -9.96
C THR A 347 5.90 1.93 -11.36
N LEU A 348 6.15 0.75 -11.95
CA LEU A 348 6.62 0.65 -13.34
C LEU A 348 5.64 1.28 -14.32
N LYS A 349 4.34 1.07 -14.13
CA LYS A 349 3.25 1.69 -14.92
C LYS A 349 3.30 3.21 -14.88
N TRP A 350 3.35 3.81 -13.68
CA TRP A 350 3.30 5.27 -13.54
C TRP A 350 4.56 5.94 -14.07
N ILE A 351 5.72 5.38 -13.77
CA ILE A 351 6.99 5.86 -14.31
C ILE A 351 7.02 5.72 -15.85
N GLY A 352 6.57 4.59 -16.39
CA GLY A 352 6.50 4.38 -17.84
C GLY A 352 5.58 5.40 -18.54
N ARG A 353 4.40 5.66 -17.96
CA ARG A 353 3.45 6.66 -18.48
C ARG A 353 3.95 8.11 -18.39
N ALA A 354 4.80 8.43 -17.42
CA ALA A 354 5.40 9.76 -17.30
C ALA A 354 6.42 10.08 -18.41
N GLY A 355 6.93 9.04 -19.11
CA GLY A 355 7.71 9.18 -20.32
C GLY A 355 9.18 9.59 -20.13
N THR A 356 9.85 9.77 -21.26
CA THR A 356 11.32 9.85 -21.36
C THR A 356 11.95 11.05 -20.65
N ASN A 357 11.20 12.15 -20.45
CA ASN A 357 11.69 13.30 -19.70
C ASN A 357 11.97 12.92 -18.24
N LEU A 358 10.99 12.31 -17.56
CA LEU A 358 11.17 11.80 -16.20
C LEU A 358 12.28 10.74 -16.16
N HIS A 359 12.31 9.83 -17.12
CA HIS A 359 13.33 8.77 -17.18
C HIS A 359 14.74 9.36 -17.22
N THR A 360 14.95 10.39 -18.03
CA THR A 360 16.25 11.07 -18.16
C THR A 360 16.66 11.75 -16.86
N GLN A 361 15.73 12.41 -16.18
CA GLN A 361 15.98 13.06 -14.89
C GLN A 361 16.33 12.04 -13.80
N LEU A 362 15.57 10.94 -13.69
CA LEU A 362 15.84 9.87 -12.74
C LEU A 362 17.19 9.20 -13.01
N ALA A 363 17.49 8.86 -14.28
CA ALA A 363 18.77 8.29 -14.66
C ALA A 363 19.95 9.21 -14.29
N ALA A 364 19.84 10.51 -14.57
CA ALA A 364 20.88 11.48 -14.22
C ALA A 364 21.07 11.60 -12.69
N GLU A 365 19.98 11.76 -11.93
CA GLU A 365 20.02 11.87 -10.47
C GLU A 365 20.63 10.61 -9.84
N ILE A 366 20.12 9.43 -10.20
CA ILE A 366 20.51 8.16 -9.60
C ILE A 366 21.97 7.84 -9.90
N ARG A 367 22.39 7.94 -11.16
CA ARG A 367 23.79 7.64 -11.55
C ARG A 367 24.76 8.67 -10.98
N GLY A 368 24.36 9.94 -10.93
CA GLY A 368 25.15 11.00 -10.31
C GLY A 368 25.37 10.76 -8.81
N ALA A 369 24.31 10.46 -8.08
CA ALA A 369 24.38 10.15 -6.65
C ALA A 369 25.24 8.91 -6.37
N ILE A 370 25.07 7.82 -7.14
CA ILE A 370 25.90 6.61 -7.02
C ILE A 370 27.38 6.93 -7.28
N LYS A 371 27.70 7.68 -8.34
CA LYS A 371 29.08 8.09 -8.66
C LYS A 371 29.71 8.89 -7.51
N ASN A 372 28.97 9.84 -6.95
CA ASN A 372 29.44 10.68 -5.85
C ASN A 372 29.62 9.92 -4.51
N HIS A 373 29.07 8.70 -4.39
CA HIS A 373 29.19 7.84 -3.21
C HIS A 373 30.01 6.57 -3.50
N GLY A 374 31.08 6.71 -4.30
CA GLY A 374 32.04 5.63 -4.53
C GLY A 374 31.53 4.51 -5.44
N GLY A 375 30.56 4.80 -6.31
CA GLY A 375 30.06 3.86 -7.32
C GLY A 375 29.14 2.77 -6.78
N LYS A 376 28.71 2.85 -5.51
CA LYS A 376 27.89 1.83 -4.85
C LYS A 376 26.52 2.37 -4.46
N VAL A 377 25.49 1.53 -4.60
CA VAL A 377 24.17 1.83 -4.04
C VAL A 377 24.26 1.67 -2.53
N THR A 378 24.00 2.75 -1.80
CA THR A 378 24.01 2.80 -0.34
C THR A 378 22.83 3.62 0.15
N MET A 379 22.45 3.47 1.42
CA MET A 379 21.43 4.33 2.04
C MET A 379 21.80 5.81 1.93
N ALA A 380 23.06 6.16 2.17
CA ALA A 380 23.54 7.53 2.05
C ALA A 380 23.38 8.08 0.62
N ALA A 381 23.72 7.29 -0.39
CA ALA A 381 23.53 7.67 -1.79
C ALA A 381 22.05 7.89 -2.13
N MET A 382 21.18 6.97 -1.71
CA MET A 382 19.73 7.06 -1.97
C MET A 382 19.08 8.27 -1.29
N GLU A 383 19.59 8.72 -0.15
CA GLU A 383 19.07 9.93 0.50
C GLU A 383 19.38 11.21 -0.29
N GLN A 384 20.38 11.18 -1.17
CA GLN A 384 20.73 12.28 -2.10
C GLN A 384 19.96 12.21 -3.43
N MET A 385 18.89 11.40 -3.52
CA MET A 385 18.05 11.26 -4.72
C MET A 385 16.61 11.77 -4.44
N PRO A 386 16.41 13.10 -4.26
CA PRO A 386 15.10 13.65 -3.88
C PRO A 386 14.00 13.35 -4.90
N LEU A 387 14.26 13.41 -6.21
CA LEU A 387 13.27 13.09 -7.23
C LEU A 387 12.87 11.61 -7.17
N MET A 388 13.83 10.70 -7.04
CA MET A 388 13.57 9.27 -6.88
C MET A 388 12.70 8.99 -5.64
N LYS A 389 13.01 9.61 -4.49
CA LYS A 389 12.19 9.49 -3.27
C LYS A 389 10.76 9.98 -3.52
N SER A 390 10.61 11.14 -4.15
CA SER A 390 9.31 11.73 -4.49
C SER A 390 8.50 10.84 -5.43
N VAL A 391 9.12 10.26 -6.47
CA VAL A 391 8.48 9.34 -7.42
C VAL A 391 7.92 8.10 -6.73
N VAL A 392 8.65 7.53 -5.77
CA VAL A 392 8.17 6.39 -4.97
C VAL A 392 6.95 6.78 -4.14
N TYR A 393 7.00 7.94 -3.47
CA TYR A 393 5.86 8.43 -2.69
C TYR A 393 4.65 8.79 -3.57
N GLU A 394 4.87 9.33 -4.76
CA GLU A 394 3.78 9.65 -5.69
C GLU A 394 3.09 8.38 -6.22
N SER A 395 3.85 7.30 -6.45
CA SER A 395 3.28 5.98 -6.79
C SER A 395 2.37 5.46 -5.66
N LEU A 396 2.84 5.55 -4.40
CA LEU A 396 2.08 5.13 -3.22
C LEU A 396 0.87 6.03 -2.93
N ARG A 397 0.95 7.33 -3.25
CA ARG A 397 -0.15 8.29 -3.08
C ARG A 397 -1.23 8.08 -4.15
N ILE A 398 -0.86 8.04 -5.43
CA ILE A 398 -1.82 8.02 -6.53
C ILE A 398 -2.54 6.67 -6.64
N GLU A 399 -1.87 5.58 -6.26
CA GLU A 399 -2.45 4.24 -6.32
C GLU A 399 -1.98 3.38 -5.15
N PRO A 400 -2.56 3.59 -3.95
CA PRO A 400 -2.25 2.81 -2.78
C PRO A 400 -2.45 1.30 -3.03
N PRO A 401 -1.44 0.44 -2.77
CA PRO A 401 -1.53 -0.99 -3.10
C PRO A 401 -2.68 -1.73 -2.41
N VAL A 402 -3.01 -1.30 -1.19
CA VAL A 402 -4.17 -1.81 -0.44
C VAL A 402 -5.14 -0.64 -0.25
N ALA A 403 -6.19 -0.61 -1.05
CA ALA A 403 -7.08 0.54 -1.13
C ALA A 403 -8.18 0.60 -0.07
N LEU A 404 -8.38 -0.46 0.72
CA LEU A 404 -9.54 -0.65 1.59
C LEU A 404 -9.10 -0.74 3.05
N GLN A 405 -9.57 0.17 3.89
CA GLN A 405 -9.29 0.18 5.33
C GLN A 405 -10.60 0.19 6.12
N TYR A 406 -10.64 -0.57 7.21
CA TYR A 406 -11.82 -0.71 8.06
C TYR A 406 -11.47 -0.45 9.52
N GLY A 407 -12.46 -0.02 10.30
CA GLY A 407 -12.34 0.15 11.74
C GLY A 407 -13.73 0.18 12.38
N LYS A 408 -13.94 -0.56 13.46
CA LYS A 408 -15.24 -0.58 14.13
C LYS A 408 -15.25 0.45 15.25
N ALA A 409 -16.24 1.34 15.30
CA ALA A 409 -16.30 2.38 16.33
C ALA A 409 -16.38 1.75 17.74
N LYS A 410 -15.46 2.12 18.64
CA LYS A 410 -15.42 1.66 20.05
C LYS A 410 -16.39 2.41 20.95
N ARG A 411 -16.91 3.55 20.49
CA ARG A 411 -17.82 4.43 21.22
C ARG A 411 -18.54 5.35 20.26
N ASP A 412 -19.61 5.98 20.73
CA ASP A 412 -20.19 7.14 20.05
C ASP A 412 -19.12 8.21 19.83
N MET A 413 -19.03 8.73 18.61
CA MET A 413 -18.06 9.77 18.28
C MET A 413 -18.54 10.68 17.16
N MET A 414 -17.92 11.86 17.09
CA MET A 414 -18.06 12.79 15.98
C MET A 414 -16.91 12.60 15.00
N ILE A 415 -17.23 12.49 13.71
CA ILE A 415 -16.26 12.48 12.61
C ILE A 415 -16.46 13.75 11.79
N GLU A 416 -15.38 14.45 11.51
CA GLU A 416 -15.42 15.63 10.65
C GLU A 416 -14.99 15.30 9.23
N SER A 417 -15.77 15.74 8.25
CA SER A 417 -15.29 15.97 6.89
C SER A 417 -14.78 17.41 6.77
N HIS A 418 -14.46 17.81 5.55
CA HIS A 418 -14.12 19.21 5.24
C HIS A 418 -15.26 20.21 5.45
N ASP A 419 -16.52 19.78 5.43
CA ASP A 419 -17.68 20.67 5.35
C ASP A 419 -18.79 20.38 6.38
N ALA A 420 -18.70 19.26 7.12
CA ALA A 420 -19.70 18.88 8.11
C ALA A 420 -19.10 18.00 9.23
N VAL A 421 -19.86 17.88 10.32
CA VAL A 421 -19.62 16.92 11.40
C VAL A 421 -20.71 15.86 11.36
N PHE A 422 -20.33 14.60 11.57
CA PHE A 422 -21.21 13.44 11.53
C PHE A 422 -21.13 12.64 12.83
N LYS A 423 -22.29 12.25 13.37
CA LYS A 423 -22.35 11.37 14.54
C LYS A 423 -22.34 9.90 14.10
N VAL A 424 -21.33 9.16 14.56
CA VAL A 424 -21.22 7.70 14.44
C VAL A 424 -21.51 7.07 15.80
N LYS A 425 -22.21 5.95 15.78
CA LYS A 425 -22.54 5.15 16.96
C LYS A 425 -21.52 4.07 17.23
N GLU A 426 -21.38 3.73 18.51
CA GLU A 426 -20.62 2.55 18.92
C GLU A 426 -21.06 1.31 18.11
N GLY A 427 -20.08 0.52 17.68
CA GLY A 427 -20.30 -0.71 16.94
C GLY A 427 -20.48 -0.54 15.44
N GLU A 428 -20.68 0.67 14.92
CA GLU A 428 -20.73 0.90 13.47
C GLU A 428 -19.38 0.60 12.81
N MET A 429 -19.42 -0.09 11.67
CA MET A 429 -18.24 -0.34 10.85
C MET A 429 -17.92 0.90 10.01
N LEU A 430 -16.75 1.47 10.22
CA LEU A 430 -16.18 2.49 9.34
C LEU A 430 -15.39 1.83 8.24
N PHE A 431 -15.47 2.41 7.05
CA PHE A 431 -14.76 1.98 5.86
C PHE A 431 -14.16 3.20 5.16
N GLY A 432 -12.90 3.11 4.77
CA GLY A 432 -12.22 4.11 3.95
C GLY A 432 -11.79 3.52 2.62
N TYR A 433 -12.06 4.26 1.54
CA TYR A 433 -11.47 3.99 0.24
C TYR A 433 -10.29 4.94 0.00
N GLN A 434 -9.09 4.43 0.25
CA GLN A 434 -7.87 5.22 0.33
C GLN A 434 -7.55 6.07 -0.91
N PRO A 435 -7.74 5.59 -2.16
CA PRO A 435 -7.44 6.38 -3.34
C PRO A 435 -8.20 7.72 -3.39
N PHE A 436 -9.39 7.82 -2.80
CA PHE A 436 -10.11 9.10 -2.74
C PHE A 436 -9.50 10.03 -1.70
N ALA A 437 -9.13 9.50 -0.52
CA ALA A 437 -8.48 10.28 0.52
C ALA A 437 -7.09 10.78 0.11
N THR A 438 -6.29 9.97 -0.59
CA THR A 438 -4.94 10.35 -1.07
C THR A 438 -4.96 11.15 -2.38
N LYS A 439 -6.15 11.34 -2.97
CA LYS A 439 -6.39 12.23 -4.12
C LYS A 439 -7.40 13.33 -3.77
N ASP A 440 -7.48 13.71 -2.51
CA ASP A 440 -8.37 14.76 -2.08
C ASP A 440 -7.92 16.13 -2.66
N PRO A 441 -8.73 16.79 -3.50
CA PRO A 441 -8.37 18.08 -4.12
C PRO A 441 -8.24 19.22 -3.10
N LYS A 442 -8.72 19.05 -1.86
CA LYS A 442 -8.51 20.04 -0.79
C LYS A 442 -7.15 19.91 -0.11
N VAL A 443 -6.40 18.85 -0.41
CA VAL A 443 -5.07 18.58 0.13
C VAL A 443 -4.01 18.63 -0.97
N PHE A 444 -4.27 17.97 -2.11
CA PHE A 444 -3.31 17.87 -3.21
C PHE A 444 -3.79 18.68 -4.42
N ASP A 445 -2.96 19.61 -4.89
CA ASP A 445 -3.12 20.19 -6.22
C ASP A 445 -2.96 19.10 -7.30
N ARG A 446 -3.72 19.18 -8.39
CA ARG A 446 -3.74 18.17 -9.48
C ARG A 446 -3.75 16.74 -8.93
N PRO A 447 -4.75 16.36 -8.13
CA PRO A 447 -4.70 15.14 -7.32
C PRO A 447 -4.77 13.85 -8.14
N GLU A 448 -5.39 13.92 -9.33
CA GLU A 448 -5.51 12.79 -10.26
C GLU A 448 -4.29 12.61 -11.16
N GLU A 449 -3.37 13.58 -11.18
CA GLU A 449 -2.15 13.52 -11.97
C GLU A 449 -1.01 12.87 -11.18
N PHE A 450 -0.18 12.10 -11.89
CA PHE A 450 1.10 11.64 -11.37
C PHE A 450 2.12 12.77 -11.52
N VAL A 451 2.45 13.43 -10.41
CA VAL A 451 3.38 14.56 -10.36
C VAL A 451 4.70 14.08 -9.74
N PRO A 452 5.74 13.78 -10.54
CA PRO A 452 6.93 13.09 -10.06
C PRO A 452 7.67 13.80 -8.92
N ASP A 453 7.69 15.13 -8.93
CA ASP A 453 8.40 16.01 -8.00
C ASP A 453 7.51 16.55 -6.87
N ARG A 454 6.28 16.02 -6.70
CA ARG A 454 5.30 16.48 -5.71
C ARG A 454 5.86 16.59 -4.28
N PHE A 455 6.76 15.69 -3.91
CA PHE A 455 7.32 15.59 -2.56
C PHE A 455 8.78 16.05 -2.50
N VAL A 456 9.25 16.84 -3.46
CA VAL A 456 10.59 17.46 -3.42
C VAL A 456 10.54 18.76 -2.61
N GLY A 457 11.52 18.98 -1.73
CA GLY A 457 11.66 20.21 -0.97
C GLY A 457 10.47 20.44 -0.03
N ALA A 458 9.81 21.61 -0.13
CA ALA A 458 8.66 21.94 0.71
C ALA A 458 7.48 20.97 0.55
N GLY A 459 7.41 20.24 -0.57
CA GLY A 459 6.41 19.20 -0.81
C GLY A 459 6.48 18.03 0.18
N GLU A 460 7.61 17.83 0.87
CA GLU A 460 7.75 16.79 1.91
C GLU A 460 6.73 16.94 3.04
N GLU A 461 6.24 18.15 3.33
CA GLU A 461 5.19 18.38 4.33
C GLU A 461 3.87 17.65 4.01
N LEU A 462 3.65 17.31 2.73
CA LEU A 462 2.47 16.57 2.28
C LEU A 462 2.56 15.06 2.58
N LEU A 463 3.73 14.54 3.00
CA LEU A 463 3.88 13.12 3.34
C LEU A 463 2.95 12.68 4.48
N LYS A 464 2.52 13.59 5.35
CA LYS A 464 1.50 13.30 6.39
C LYS A 464 0.14 12.83 5.82
N TYR A 465 -0.13 13.10 4.54
CA TYR A 465 -1.35 12.66 3.84
C TYR A 465 -1.13 11.42 2.95
N VAL A 466 0.12 10.95 2.82
CA VAL A 466 0.43 9.68 2.18
C VAL A 466 0.21 8.57 3.20
N THR A 467 -0.82 7.75 3.00
CA THR A 467 -1.33 6.84 4.05
C THR A 467 -1.28 5.35 3.70
N TRP A 468 -0.57 4.97 2.64
CA TRP A 468 -0.50 3.60 2.10
C TRP A 468 -0.25 2.51 3.17
N SER A 469 0.45 2.87 4.25
CA SER A 469 0.83 1.99 5.36
C SER A 469 -0.26 1.82 6.43
N ASN A 470 -1.49 2.31 6.21
CA ASN A 470 -2.56 2.43 7.22
C ASN A 470 -2.16 3.35 8.40
N GLY A 471 -1.53 4.47 8.04
CA GLY A 471 -1.11 5.57 8.92
C GLY A 471 -0.32 6.61 8.11
N PRO A 472 -0.15 7.85 8.58
CA PRO A 472 0.67 8.85 7.91
C PRO A 472 2.11 8.36 7.65
N GLU A 473 2.69 8.69 6.49
CA GLU A 473 4.07 8.32 6.16
C GLU A 473 5.10 8.95 7.12
N THR A 474 4.73 10.05 7.78
CA THR A 474 5.54 10.73 8.80
C THR A 474 5.53 10.01 10.16
N GLU A 475 4.68 9.00 10.35
CA GLU A 475 4.60 8.19 11.58
C GLU A 475 5.27 6.81 11.42
N GLY A 476 5.52 6.15 12.54
CA GLY A 476 6.18 4.84 12.60
C GLY A 476 5.26 3.72 13.11
N PRO A 477 5.40 2.49 12.61
CA PRO A 477 4.65 1.36 13.14
C PRO A 477 5.13 1.02 14.56
N THR A 478 4.18 0.81 15.48
CA THR A 478 4.45 0.42 16.86
C THR A 478 3.58 -0.76 17.25
N VAL A 479 3.89 -1.42 18.38
CA VAL A 479 3.02 -2.46 18.96
C VAL A 479 1.64 -1.93 19.39
N GLY A 480 1.53 -0.61 19.60
CA GLY A 480 0.29 0.06 20.01
C GLY A 480 -0.59 0.53 18.86
N ASN A 481 -0.16 0.40 17.60
CA ASN A 481 -0.94 0.81 16.43
C ASN A 481 -1.09 -0.32 15.39
N LYS A 482 -1.87 -0.06 14.34
CA LYS A 482 -2.09 -1.00 13.21
C LYS A 482 -1.47 -0.52 11.90
N GLN A 483 -0.49 0.37 11.97
CA GLN A 483 0.33 0.72 10.80
C GLN A 483 1.18 -0.48 10.39
N CYS A 484 1.44 -0.60 9.08
CA CYS A 484 2.20 -1.66 8.44
C CYS A 484 3.56 -1.85 9.14
N ALA A 485 3.81 -3.06 9.66
CA ALA A 485 5.07 -3.36 10.35
C ALA A 485 6.30 -3.24 9.43
N GLY A 486 6.12 -3.42 8.12
CA GLY A 486 7.15 -3.32 7.09
C GLY A 486 7.20 -1.97 6.38
N LYS A 487 6.65 -0.88 6.94
CA LYS A 487 6.59 0.45 6.30
C LYS A 487 7.92 0.85 5.66
N ASP A 488 8.98 0.97 6.46
CA ASP A 488 10.28 1.46 5.97
C ASP A 488 10.94 0.47 4.99
N PHE A 489 10.71 -0.83 5.18
CA PHE A 489 11.19 -1.87 4.26
C PHE A 489 10.57 -1.73 2.88
N VAL A 490 9.25 -1.53 2.79
CA VAL A 490 8.55 -1.37 1.50
C VAL A 490 9.01 -0.11 0.77
N VAL A 491 9.15 1.01 1.49
CA VAL A 491 9.70 2.25 0.92
C VAL A 491 11.12 2.01 0.39
N LEU A 492 11.97 1.34 1.18
CA LEU A 492 13.33 1.00 0.79
C LEU A 492 13.38 0.15 -0.48
N ILE A 493 12.67 -0.99 -0.54
CA ILE A 493 12.75 -1.88 -1.71
C ILE A 493 12.13 -1.26 -2.96
N THR A 494 11.17 -0.35 -2.81
CA THR A 494 10.58 0.36 -3.95
C THR A 494 11.55 1.44 -4.47
N ARG A 495 12.29 2.11 -3.59
CA ARG A 495 13.41 2.99 -3.97
C ARG A 495 14.50 2.19 -4.70
N LEU A 496 14.89 1.03 -4.16
CA LEU A 496 15.85 0.14 -4.81
C LEU A 496 15.37 -0.33 -6.19
N PHE A 497 14.08 -0.64 -6.34
CA PHE A 497 13.51 -1.00 -7.64
C PHE A 497 13.72 0.10 -8.69
N VAL A 498 13.43 1.36 -8.34
CA VAL A 498 13.64 2.51 -9.23
C VAL A 498 15.13 2.76 -9.49
N VAL A 499 15.98 2.61 -8.47
CA VAL A 499 17.43 2.75 -8.59
C VAL A 499 18.03 1.71 -9.53
N GLU A 500 17.70 0.43 -9.37
CA GLU A 500 18.18 -0.65 -10.24
C GLU A 500 17.66 -0.51 -11.68
N LEU A 501 16.45 0.02 -11.87
CA LEU A 501 15.92 0.30 -13.19
C LEU A 501 16.74 1.39 -13.90
N PHE A 502 16.94 2.56 -13.28
CA PHE A 502 17.55 3.71 -13.95
C PHE A 502 19.07 3.79 -13.87
N ARG A 503 19.71 3.01 -12.99
CA ARG A 503 21.15 2.77 -13.12
C ARG A 503 21.47 1.95 -14.37
N ARG A 504 20.52 1.12 -14.82
CA ARG A 504 20.69 0.18 -15.94
C ARG A 504 20.14 0.70 -17.26
N TYR A 505 19.02 1.42 -17.25
CA TYR A 505 18.34 1.91 -18.45
C TYR A 505 18.24 3.44 -18.47
N ASP A 506 18.37 4.02 -19.66
CA ASP A 506 18.07 5.43 -19.93
C ASP A 506 16.56 5.68 -20.00
N SER A 507 15.82 4.73 -20.57
CA SER A 507 14.36 4.80 -20.74
C SER A 507 13.80 3.41 -21.04
N PHE A 508 12.48 3.28 -20.92
CA PHE A 508 11.75 2.07 -21.27
C PHE A 508 10.32 2.42 -21.72
N ASP A 509 9.71 1.56 -22.52
CA ASP A 509 8.31 1.67 -22.94
C ASP A 509 7.48 0.48 -22.43
N ILE A 510 6.19 0.72 -22.21
CA ILE A 510 5.25 -0.26 -21.67
C ILE A 510 3.91 -0.27 -22.37
N GLU A 511 3.28 -1.44 -22.35
CA GLU A 511 1.84 -1.64 -22.51
C GLU A 511 1.23 -2.01 -21.16
N VAL A 512 -0.01 -1.57 -20.90
CA VAL A 512 -0.70 -1.78 -19.62
C VAL A 512 -2.08 -2.36 -19.86
N ALA A 513 -2.41 -3.43 -19.15
CA ALA A 513 -3.74 -4.05 -19.16
C ALA A 513 -4.27 -4.26 -17.73
N ALA A 514 -5.56 -4.53 -17.61
CA ALA A 514 -6.20 -4.81 -16.33
C ALA A 514 -5.70 -6.14 -15.73
N SER A 515 -5.61 -6.20 -14.40
CA SER A 515 -5.29 -7.40 -13.63
C SER A 515 -6.20 -7.45 -12.39
N PRO A 516 -6.60 -8.65 -11.90
CA PRO A 516 -7.36 -8.78 -10.65
C PRO A 516 -6.66 -8.15 -9.43
N LEU A 517 -5.33 -8.13 -9.46
CA LEU A 517 -4.47 -7.49 -8.44
C LEU A 517 -3.45 -6.61 -9.16
N GLY A 518 -3.52 -5.29 -8.92
CA GLY A 518 -2.63 -4.30 -9.52
C GLY A 518 -2.83 -4.12 -11.03
N ALA A 519 -1.75 -3.90 -11.76
CA ALA A 519 -1.74 -3.77 -13.21
C ALA A 519 -0.95 -4.89 -13.88
N LYS A 520 -1.39 -5.30 -15.08
CA LYS A 520 -0.59 -6.13 -15.98
C LYS A 520 0.29 -5.22 -16.82
N VAL A 521 1.62 -5.34 -16.69
CA VAL A 521 2.58 -4.46 -17.38
C VAL A 521 3.49 -5.29 -18.28
N THR A 522 3.56 -4.91 -19.55
CA THR A 522 4.41 -5.54 -20.56
C THR A 522 5.41 -4.52 -21.06
N LEU A 523 6.70 -4.81 -20.91
CA LEU A 523 7.77 -3.98 -21.45
C LEU A 523 7.87 -4.21 -22.95
N THR A 524 7.90 -3.13 -23.73
CA THR A 524 8.05 -3.17 -25.20
C THR A 524 9.39 -2.63 -25.65
N SER A 525 10.09 -1.86 -24.81
CA SER A 525 11.46 -1.42 -25.07
C SER A 525 12.24 -1.26 -23.76
N LEU A 526 13.54 -1.54 -23.80
CA LEU A 526 14.49 -1.34 -22.70
C LEU A 526 15.77 -0.72 -23.28
N LYS A 527 15.92 0.60 -23.13
CA LYS A 527 17.10 1.30 -23.66
C LYS A 527 18.20 1.30 -22.60
N ARG A 528 19.20 0.42 -22.78
CA ARG A 528 20.40 0.36 -21.92
C ARG A 528 21.08 1.72 -21.79
N ALA A 529 21.61 1.99 -20.61
CA ALA A 529 22.50 3.12 -20.37
C ALA A 529 23.71 3.07 -21.30
N ARG A 530 24.07 4.19 -21.92
CA ARG A 530 25.35 4.31 -22.63
C ARG A 530 26.47 4.38 -21.59
N MET A 531 27.42 3.45 -21.68
CA MET A 531 28.64 3.45 -20.85
C MET A 531 29.51 4.67 -21.11
#